data_AF-A0A3M1BQ73-F1
#
_entry.id   AF-A0A3M1BQ73-F1
#
_cell.length_a   1.000
_cell.length_b   1.000
_cell.length_c   1.000
_cell.angle_alpha   90.00
_cell.angle_beta   90.00
_cell.angle_gamma   90.00
#
_symmetry.space_group_name_H-M   'P 1'
#
loop_
_entity.id
_entity.type
_entity.pdbx_description
1 polymer ?
#
loop_
_entity_poly.entity_id
_entity_poly.type
_entity_poly.pdbx_seq_one_letter_code
_entity_poly.pdbx_strand_id
1 'polypeptide(L)'
;MLAETIYKLMLYGFLMVLFAGAYAILYAMGRFSGLPLLTRASYSFALLQFLSGLGMVLSPYLDLLWRVIILFSTFAYLFIPPVMWRVVVEMHKRHEE
;
A
#
# COMPACT_ATOMS: atom_id res chain seq x y z
N MET A 1 19.43 -13.99 17.16
CA MET A 1 20.02 -13.16 16.09
C MET A 1 19.33 -13.45 14.76
N LEU A 2 19.64 -14.55 14.05
CA LEU A 2 19.03 -14.84 12.73
C LEU A 2 17.50 -14.98 12.76
N ALA A 3 16.95 -15.77 13.70
CA ALA A 3 15.51 -15.98 13.82
C ALA A 3 14.73 -14.69 14.10
N GLU A 4 15.29 -13.80 14.92
CA GLU A 4 14.68 -12.50 15.24
C GLU A 4 14.68 -11.57 14.01
N THR A 5 15.76 -11.57 13.24
CA THR A 5 15.83 -10.84 11.98
C THR A 5 14.79 -11.33 10.98
N ILE A 6 14.68 -12.64 10.78
CA ILE A 6 13.70 -13.24 9.87
C ILE A 6 12.29 -12.87 10.33
N TYR A 7 12.02 -12.99 11.63
CA TYR A 7 10.74 -12.57 12.21
C TYR A 7 10.41 -11.11 11.91
N LYS A 8 11.35 -10.17 12.13
CA LYS A 8 11.14 -8.74 11.82
C LYS A 8 10.86 -8.51 10.35
N LEU A 9 11.61 -9.15 9.45
CA LEU A 9 11.39 -9.06 8.00
C LEU A 9 9.99 -9.56 7.61
N MET A 10 9.58 -10.71 8.15
CA MET A 10 8.24 -11.27 7.91
C MET A 10 7.16 -10.36 8.46
N LEU A 11 7.34 -9.81 9.66
CA LEU A 11 6.40 -8.90 10.30
C LEU A 11 6.22 -7.62 9.47
N TYR A 12 7.31 -6.97 9.06
CA TYR A 12 7.22 -5.78 8.23
C TYR A 12 6.60 -6.06 6.87
N GLY A 13 6.93 -7.19 6.24
CA GLY A 13 6.31 -7.60 4.98
C GLY A 13 4.81 -7.85 5.12
N PHE A 14 4.40 -8.57 6.16
CA PHE A 14 2.99 -8.80 6.48
C PHE A 14 2.24 -7.48 6.71
N LEU A 15 2.78 -6.60 7.55
CA LEU A 15 2.17 -5.30 7.85
C LEU A 15 2.08 -4.42 6.60
N MET A 16 3.12 -4.40 5.76
CA MET A 16 3.11 -3.66 4.50
C MET A 16 1.94 -4.09 3.61
N VAL A 17 1.75 -5.39 3.41
CA VAL A 17 0.66 -5.93 2.57
C VAL A 17 -0.71 -5.69 3.22
N LEU A 18 -0.84 -5.93 4.53
CA LEU A 18 -2.08 -5.72 5.28
C LEU A 18 -2.56 -4.27 5.18
N PHE A 19 -1.65 -3.31 5.40
CA PHE A 19 -1.97 -1.89 5.34
C PHE A 19 -2.18 -1.40 3.90
N ALA A 20 -1.47 -1.95 2.90
CA ALA A 20 -1.76 -1.68 1.50
C ALA A 20 -3.20 -2.10 1.12
N GLY A 21 -3.61 -3.30 1.56
CA GLY A 21 -4.97 -3.81 1.33
C GLY A 21 -6.03 -2.98 2.05
N ALA A 22 -5.81 -2.66 3.33
CA ALA A 22 -6.72 -1.81 4.10
C ALA A 22 -6.86 -0.42 3.48
N TYR A 23 -5.75 0.17 3.02
CA TYR A 23 -5.76 1.44 2.28
C TYR A 23 -6.64 1.33 1.03
N ALA A 24 -6.40 0.34 0.17
CA ALA A 24 -7.14 0.17 -1.08
C ALA A 24 -8.65 -0.02 -0.85
N ILE A 25 -9.04 -0.89 0.09
CA ILE A 25 -10.45 -1.19 0.39
C ILE A 25 -11.14 0.06 0.95
N LEU A 26 -10.57 0.70 1.97
CA LEU A 26 -11.19 1.86 2.60
C LEU A 26 -11.23 3.07 1.66
N TYR A 27 -10.22 3.23 0.81
CA TYR A 27 -10.21 4.25 -0.23
C TYR A 27 -11.37 4.02 -1.20
N ALA A 28 -11.49 2.82 -1.76
CA ALA A 28 -12.55 2.47 -2.69
C ALA A 28 -13.95 2.61 -2.06
N MET A 29 -14.14 2.11 -0.83
CA MET A 29 -15.39 2.27 -0.08
C MET A 29 -15.72 3.75 0.16
N GLY A 30 -14.74 4.54 0.60
CA GLY A 30 -14.92 5.98 0.82
C GLY A 30 -15.32 6.73 -0.44
N ARG A 31 -14.75 6.36 -1.59
CA ARG A 31 -15.10 6.94 -2.89
C ARG A 31 -16.48 6.49 -3.36
N PHE A 32 -16.81 5.21 -3.22
CA PHE A 32 -18.10 4.64 -3.63
C PHE A 32 -19.26 5.19 -2.79
N SER A 33 -19.11 5.26 -1.47
CA SER A 33 -20.15 5.75 -0.56
C SER A 33 -20.21 7.27 -0.45
N GLY A 34 -19.37 8.02 -1.19
CA GLY A 34 -19.31 9.48 -1.10
C GLY A 34 -18.87 10.01 0.27
N LEU A 35 -18.13 9.21 1.06
CA LEU A 35 -17.69 9.54 2.41
C LEU A 35 -16.24 10.09 2.40
N PRO A 36 -16.03 11.42 2.39
CA PRO A 36 -14.69 12.01 2.29
C PRO A 36 -13.83 11.71 3.52
N LEU A 37 -14.45 11.59 4.70
CA LEU A 37 -13.76 11.22 5.94
C LEU A 37 -13.13 9.83 5.86
N LEU A 38 -13.85 8.84 5.31
CA LEU A 38 -13.34 7.48 5.14
C LEU A 38 -12.19 7.44 4.14
N THR A 39 -12.30 8.19 3.04
CA THR A 39 -11.21 8.35 2.06
C THR A 39 -9.97 8.96 2.71
N ARG A 40 -10.13 10.02 3.54
CA ARG A 40 -9.02 10.63 4.27
C ARG A 40 -8.39 9.68 5.28
N ALA A 41 -9.22 8.96 6.04
CA ALA A 41 -8.77 7.98 7.01
C ALA A 41 -7.98 6.84 6.35
N SER A 42 -8.33 6.44 5.13
CA SER A 42 -7.60 5.41 4.38
C SER A 42 -6.11 5.76 4.18
N TYR A 43 -5.77 7.04 4.03
CA TYR A 43 -4.37 7.46 3.87
C TYR A 43 -3.51 7.25 5.13
N SER A 44 -4.12 7.09 6.30
CA SER A 44 -3.37 6.66 7.48
C SER A 44 -2.79 5.25 7.29
N PHE A 45 -3.53 4.35 6.64
CA PHE A 45 -3.04 3.03 6.27
C PHE A 45 -2.00 3.09 5.15
N ALA A 46 -2.11 4.04 4.22
CA ALA A 46 -1.05 4.29 3.23
C ALA A 46 0.27 4.68 3.91
N LEU A 47 0.23 5.55 4.93
CA LEU A 47 1.40 5.90 5.74
C LEU A 47 1.95 4.68 6.49
N LEU A 48 1.10 3.88 7.14
CA LEU A 48 1.52 2.68 7.86
C LEU A 48 2.16 1.63 6.93
N GLN A 49 1.60 1.45 5.74
CA GLN A 49 2.17 0.63 4.66
C GLN A 49 3.56 1.14 4.27
N PHE A 50 3.70 2.45 4.08
CA PHE A 50 4.97 3.08 3.74
C PHE A 50 6.04 2.85 4.81
N LEU A 51 5.70 3.09 6.08
CA LEU A 51 6.60 2.87 7.22
C LEU A 51 7.00 1.39 7.36
N SER A 52 6.08 0.47 7.12
CA SER A 52 6.36 -0.97 7.15
C SER A 52 7.33 -1.38 6.03
N GLY A 53 7.11 -0.86 4.81
CA GLY A 53 8.01 -1.06 3.68
C GLY A 53 9.41 -0.50 3.93
N LEU A 54 9.52 0.71 4.50
CA LEU A 54 10.81 1.28 4.92
C LEU A 54 11.52 0.42 5.97
N GLY A 55 10.79 -0.18 6.91
CA GLY A 55 11.35 -1.14 7.87
C GLY A 55 12.06 -2.31 7.21
N MET A 56 11.55 -2.80 6.08
CA MET A 56 12.23 -3.82 5.28
C MET A 56 13.44 -3.26 4.52
N VAL A 57 13.30 -2.10 3.86
CA VAL A 57 14.37 -1.49 3.05
C VAL A 57 15.62 -1.17 3.87
N LEU A 58 15.43 -0.77 5.13
CA LEU A 58 16.54 -0.46 6.05
C LEU A 58 17.19 -1.72 6.66
N SER A 59 16.64 -2.91 6.42
CA SER A 59 17.23 -4.16 6.93
C SER A 59 18.57 -4.47 6.27
N PRO A 60 19.65 -4.71 7.04
CA PRO A 60 20.96 -5.03 6.49
C PRO A 60 21.02 -6.42 5.83
N TYR A 61 19.98 -7.24 6.00
CA TYR A 61 19.94 -8.65 5.57
C TYR A 61 19.36 -8.87 4.18
N LEU A 62 18.80 -7.82 3.56
CA LEU A 62 18.36 -7.88 2.17
C LEU A 62 19.48 -7.39 1.26
N ASP A 63 19.69 -8.07 0.14
CA ASP A 63 20.56 -7.56 -0.91
C ASP A 63 19.98 -6.28 -1.51
N LEU A 64 20.86 -5.48 -2.13
CA LEU A 64 20.50 -4.18 -2.71
C LEU A 64 19.34 -4.30 -3.69
N LEU A 65 19.33 -5.32 -4.55
CA LEU A 65 18.26 -5.58 -5.52
C LEU A 65 16.89 -5.66 -4.83
N TRP A 66 16.77 -6.44 -3.76
CA TRP A 66 15.51 -6.62 -3.03
C TRP A 66 15.07 -5.35 -2.33
N ARG A 67 15.99 -4.59 -1.76
CA ARG A 67 15.68 -3.28 -1.16
C ARG A 67 15.11 -2.32 -2.19
N VAL A 68 15.68 -2.28 -3.39
CA VAL A 68 15.18 -1.42 -4.48
C VAL A 68 13.78 -1.84 -4.93
N ILE A 69 13.54 -3.15 -5.10
CA ILE A 69 12.21 -3.67 -5.48
C ILE A 69 11.16 -3.32 -4.42
N ILE A 70 11.48 -3.52 -3.13
CA ILE A 70 10.57 -3.21 -2.03
C ILE A 70 10.32 -1.70 -1.95
N LEU A 71 11.37 -0.88 -2.07
CA LEU A 71 11.23 0.57 -2.05
C LEU A 71 10.32 1.05 -3.19
N PHE A 72 10.57 0.56 -4.41
CA PHE A 72 9.73 0.87 -5.57
C PHE A 72 8.26 0.44 -5.32
N SER A 73 8.05 -0.78 -4.84
CA SER A 73 6.70 -1.31 -4.54
C SER A 73 6.00 -0.48 -3.47
N THR A 74 6.76 -0.07 -2.44
CA THR A 74 6.30 0.76 -1.33
C THR A 74 5.77 2.10 -1.81
N PHE A 75 6.46 2.74 -2.77
CA PHE A 75 5.98 3.96 -3.40
C PHE A 75 4.82 3.71 -4.37
N ALA A 76 4.91 2.67 -5.20
CA ALA A 76 3.88 2.34 -6.18
C ALA A 76 2.51 2.16 -5.50
N TYR A 77 2.45 1.43 -4.38
CA TYR A 77 1.21 1.16 -3.63
C TYR A 77 0.51 2.41 -3.08
N LEU A 78 1.22 3.53 -2.88
CA LEU A 78 0.58 4.80 -2.53
C LEU A 78 -0.31 5.34 -3.66
N PHE A 79 0.05 5.07 -4.90
CA PHE A 79 -0.63 5.60 -6.08
C PHE A 79 -1.65 4.64 -6.69
N ILE A 80 -1.55 3.34 -6.40
CA ILE A 80 -2.46 2.34 -7.01
C ILE A 80 -3.93 2.67 -6.73
N PRO A 81 -4.42 2.85 -5.48
CA PRO A 81 -5.84 3.09 -5.25
C PRO A 81 -6.41 4.35 -5.95
N PRO A 82 -5.79 5.54 -5.87
CA PRO A 82 -6.32 6.72 -6.55
C PRO A 82 -6.23 6.63 -8.08
N VAL A 83 -5.17 6.03 -8.62
CA VAL A 83 -5.02 5.85 -10.08
C VAL A 83 -6.04 4.84 -10.58
N MET A 84 -6.16 3.69 -9.93
CA MET A 84 -7.09 2.64 -10.33
C MET A 84 -8.54 3.08 -10.22
N TRP A 85 -8.88 3.88 -9.20
CA TRP A 85 -10.21 4.48 -9.10
C TRP A 85 -10.55 5.34 -10.32
N ARG A 86 -9.61 6.16 -10.81
CA ARG A 86 -9.81 6.98 -12.02
C ARG A 86 -10.04 6.10 -13.25
N VAL A 87 -9.28 5.01 -13.38
CA VAL A 87 -9.46 4.04 -14.47
C VAL A 87 -10.87 3.43 -14.41
N VAL A 88 -11.30 2.95 -13.24
CA VAL A 88 -12.65 2.37 -13.07
C VAL A 88 -13.75 3.37 -13.42
N VAL A 89 -13.63 4.62 -12.97
CA VAL A 89 -14.60 5.68 -13.31
C VAL A 89 -14.63 5.95 -14.81
N GLU A 90 -13.47 6.03 -15.46
CA GLU A 90 -13.38 6.25 -16.90
C GLU A 90 -13.96 5.10 -17.72
N MET A 91 -13.67 3.85 -17.32
CA MET A 91 -14.25 2.66 -17.95
C MET A 91 -15.77 2.66 -17.83
N HIS A 92 -16.31 3.02 -16.66
CA HIS A 92 -17.75 3.07 -16.45
C HIS A 92 -18.44 4.10 -17.36
N LYS A 93 -17.88 5.31 -17.49
CA LYS A 93 -18.41 6.36 -18.38
C LYS A 93 -18.49 5.91 -19.84
N ARG A 94 -17.45 5.23 -20.34
CA ARG A 94 -17.42 4.71 -21.71
C ARG A 94 -18.42 3.60 -22.00
N HIS A 95 -18.96 2.95 -20.97
CA HIS A 95 -20.01 1.94 -21.11
C HIS A 95 -21.42 2.53 -21.05
N GLU A 96 -21.58 3.77 -20.57
CA GLU A 96 -22.86 4.48 -20.51
C GLU A 96 -23.12 5.40 -21.72
N GLU A 97 -22.08 5.69 -22.52
CA GLU A 97 -22.16 6.32 -23.86
C GLU A 97 -22.40 5.28 -24.97
#